data_AF-A0A1S1R8M8-F1
#
_entry.id   AF-A0A1S1R8M8-F1
#
_cell.length_a   1.000
_cell.length_b   1.000
_cell.length_c   1.000
_cell.angle_alpha   90.00
_cell.angle_beta   90.00
_cell.angle_gamma   90.00
#
_symmetry.space_group_name_H-M   'P 1'
#
loop_
_entity.id
_entity.type
_entity.pdbx_description
1 polymer ?
#
loop_
_entity_poly.entity_id
_entity_poly.type
_entity_poly.pdbx_seq_one_letter_code
_entity_poly.pdbx_strand_id
1 'polypeptide(L)'
;MTHTPDTAGASSPPHNGKTHPKVVNERMLLAVGRTGQERFADAVTAFAGSMSFVYLHVGWFTAWILLNQGAFGERIIFDPFPYGLLTMIVSLEAIFLSTFVMISQNRDTRRQNVRADLDYETNVRSEVWSAHIGRQLGIDPVMVETRVQEILRRSDAPSP
;
A
#
# COMPACT_ATOMS: atom_id res chain seq x y z
N MET A 1 -17.82 61.02 -37.90
CA MET A 1 -18.79 59.91 -37.93
C MET A 1 -18.08 58.75 -38.63
N THR A 2 -17.77 57.59 -38.05
CA THR A 2 -18.37 56.84 -36.92
C THR A 2 -17.42 55.69 -36.52
N HIS A 3 -17.44 55.34 -35.22
CA HIS A 3 -17.01 54.09 -34.54
C HIS A 3 -17.30 52.79 -35.36
N THR A 4 -16.65 51.62 -35.24
CA THR A 4 -16.42 50.67 -34.08
C THR A 4 -15.61 49.41 -34.58
N PRO A 5 -15.32 48.32 -33.80
CA PRO A 5 -13.97 47.72 -33.60
C PRO A 5 -13.83 46.20 -33.95
N ASP A 6 -12.69 45.59 -33.56
CA ASP A 6 -12.39 44.15 -33.38
C ASP A 6 -12.54 43.21 -34.60
N THR A 7 -11.61 42.29 -34.89
CA THR A 7 -11.29 41.14 -34.04
C THR A 7 -9.86 40.62 -34.25
N ALA A 8 -9.15 40.44 -33.14
CA ALA A 8 -7.98 39.58 -33.03
C ALA A 8 -8.33 38.12 -33.39
N GLY A 9 -7.82 37.64 -34.53
CA GLY A 9 -7.74 36.21 -34.84
C GLY A 9 -6.43 35.65 -34.33
N ALA A 10 -6.39 35.32 -33.04
CA ALA A 10 -5.25 34.69 -32.38
C ALA A 10 -4.85 33.41 -33.11
N SER A 11 -3.64 33.39 -33.65
CA SER A 11 -2.96 32.17 -34.08
C SER A 11 -2.68 31.31 -32.85
N SER A 12 -3.58 30.38 -32.55
CA SER A 12 -3.38 29.38 -31.51
C SER A 12 -2.04 28.66 -31.71
N PRO A 13 -1.16 28.60 -30.69
CA PRO A 13 0.10 27.90 -30.81
C PRO A 13 -0.15 26.42 -31.05
N PRO A 14 0.71 25.73 -31.82
CA PRO A 14 0.56 24.31 -32.07
C PRO A 14 0.55 23.58 -30.73
N HIS A 15 -0.52 22.83 -30.49
CA HIS A 15 -0.70 22.01 -29.31
C HIS A 15 0.36 20.89 -29.36
N ASN A 16 1.57 21.18 -28.88
CA ASN A 16 2.63 20.20 -28.74
C ASN A 16 2.12 19.19 -27.71
N GLY A 17 1.72 18.01 -28.19
CA GLY A 17 1.26 16.90 -27.38
C GLY A 17 2.38 16.53 -26.43
N LYS A 18 2.30 17.06 -25.20
CA LYS A 18 3.16 16.66 -24.10
C LYS A 18 2.99 15.15 -24.00
N THR A 19 4.03 14.44 -24.43
CA THR A 19 4.21 13.02 -24.20
C THR A 19 4.05 12.85 -22.70
N HIS A 20 2.87 12.40 -22.26
CA HIS A 20 2.71 11.94 -20.90
C HIS A 20 3.81 10.90 -20.71
N PRO A 21 4.77 11.10 -19.77
CA PRO A 21 5.76 10.08 -19.49
C PRO A 21 4.95 8.82 -19.22
N LYS A 22 5.17 7.78 -20.03
CA LYS A 22 4.51 6.50 -19.87
C LYS A 22 4.79 6.11 -18.43
N VAL A 23 3.80 6.28 -17.55
CA VAL A 23 3.77 5.67 -16.24
C VAL A 23 3.82 4.20 -16.57
N VAL A 24 5.05 3.66 -16.52
CA VAL A 24 5.32 2.27 -16.78
C VAL A 24 4.38 1.55 -15.84
N ASN A 25 3.40 0.84 -16.40
CA ASN A 25 2.44 0.09 -15.61
C ASN A 25 3.25 -0.92 -14.80
N GLU A 26 3.58 -0.57 -13.55
CA GLU A 26 4.30 -1.41 -12.58
C GLU A 26 3.62 -2.77 -12.46
N ARG A 27 2.29 -2.75 -12.59
CA ARG A 27 1.42 -3.92 -12.64
C ARG A 27 1.77 -4.88 -13.77
N MET A 28 2.22 -4.37 -14.92
CA MET A 28 2.50 -5.16 -16.12
C MET A 28 3.90 -5.79 -16.07
N LEU A 29 4.88 -5.13 -15.45
CA LEU A 29 6.21 -5.73 -15.21
C LEU A 29 6.18 -6.83 -14.14
N LEU A 30 5.29 -6.72 -13.15
CA LEU A 30 5.14 -7.70 -12.08
C LEU A 30 4.14 -8.83 -12.40
N ALA A 31 3.36 -8.74 -13.50
CA ALA A 31 2.29 -9.69 -13.83
C ALA A 31 2.68 -10.78 -14.84
N VAL A 32 3.88 -10.72 -15.44
CA VAL A 32 4.24 -11.58 -16.60
C VAL A 32 4.61 -13.03 -16.21
N GLY A 33 4.51 -13.43 -14.94
CA GLY A 33 4.96 -14.76 -14.49
C GLY A 33 4.11 -15.46 -13.43
N ARG A 34 2.80 -15.19 -13.33
CA ARG A 34 1.96 -15.83 -12.29
C ARG A 34 1.79 -17.33 -12.52
N THR A 35 2.69 -18.13 -11.96
CA THR A 35 2.50 -19.57 -11.79
C THR A 35 1.29 -19.81 -10.86
N GLY A 36 0.60 -20.95 -10.99
CA GLY A 36 -0.58 -21.26 -10.17
C GLY A 36 -0.31 -21.19 -8.66
N GLN A 37 0.93 -21.45 -8.25
CA GLN A 37 1.41 -21.37 -6.87
C GLN A 37 1.40 -19.94 -6.33
N GLU A 38 1.80 -18.94 -7.13
CA GLU A 38 1.76 -17.53 -6.72
C GLU A 38 0.33 -17.03 -6.52
N ARG A 39 -0.61 -17.46 -7.38
CA ARG A 39 -2.04 -17.12 -7.21
C ARG A 39 -2.62 -17.73 -5.95
N PHE A 40 -2.24 -18.97 -5.62
CA PHE A 40 -2.66 -19.64 -4.39
C PHE A 40 -2.07 -18.94 -3.16
N ALA A 41 -0.77 -18.63 -3.16
CA ALA A 41 -0.12 -17.89 -2.08
C ALA A 41 -0.75 -16.50 -1.85
N ASP A 42 -1.12 -15.80 -2.92
CA ASP A 42 -1.84 -14.53 -2.84
C ASP A 42 -3.21 -14.66 -2.19
N ALA A 43 -3.96 -15.71 -2.53
CA ALA A 43 -5.26 -15.98 -1.96
C ALA A 43 -5.17 -16.33 -0.47
N VAL A 44 -4.20 -17.19 -0.09
CA VAL A 44 -3.95 -17.56 1.31
C VAL A 44 -3.56 -16.33 2.13
N THR A 45 -2.68 -15.48 1.58
CA THR A 45 -2.28 -14.24 2.27
C THR A 45 -3.47 -13.30 2.47
N ALA A 46 -4.25 -13.06 1.41
CA ALA A 46 -5.42 -12.18 1.49
C ALA A 46 -6.46 -12.71 2.49
N PHE A 47 -6.62 -14.04 2.56
CA PHE A 47 -7.49 -14.69 3.52
C PHE A 47 -6.96 -14.60 4.96
N ALA A 48 -5.66 -14.87 5.18
CA ALA A 48 -5.02 -14.80 6.49
C ALA A 48 -5.00 -13.37 7.07
N GLY A 49 -4.94 -12.34 6.21
CA GLY A 49 -5.03 -10.94 6.63
C GLY A 49 -6.45 -10.43 6.91
N SER A 50 -7.49 -11.27 6.78
CA SER A 50 -8.89 -10.88 6.90
C SER A 50 -9.51 -11.28 8.24
N MET A 51 -10.44 -10.46 8.76
CA MET A 51 -11.25 -10.80 9.95
C MET A 51 -12.08 -12.07 9.76
N SER A 52 -12.45 -12.43 8.53
CA SER A 52 -13.20 -13.66 8.24
C SER A 52 -12.47 -14.93 8.70
N PHE A 53 -11.13 -14.93 8.67
CA PHE A 53 -10.30 -16.05 9.13
C PHE A 53 -10.50 -16.31 10.63
N VAL A 54 -10.54 -15.23 11.43
CA VAL A 54 -10.72 -15.30 12.89
C VAL A 54 -12.09 -15.88 13.24
N TYR A 55 -13.15 -15.40 12.58
CA TYR A 55 -14.50 -15.91 12.81
C TYR A 55 -14.63 -17.39 12.42
N LEU A 56 -14.00 -17.81 11.32
CA LEU A 56 -13.97 -19.20 10.91
C LEU A 56 -13.28 -20.08 11.96
N HIS A 57 -12.14 -19.66 12.50
CA HIS A 57 -11.43 -20.39 13.55
C HIS A 57 -12.24 -20.51 14.84
N VAL A 58 -12.84 -19.41 15.30
CA VAL A 58 -13.70 -19.42 16.50
C VAL A 58 -14.88 -20.36 16.32
N GLY A 59 -15.55 -20.31 15.16
CA GLY A 59 -16.67 -21.20 14.86
C GLY A 59 -16.25 -22.67 14.78
N TRP A 60 -15.14 -22.95 14.09
CA TRP A 60 -14.57 -24.29 13.95
C TRP A 60 -14.17 -24.88 15.31
N PHE A 61 -13.44 -24.13 16.15
CA PHE A 61 -13.06 -24.60 17.49
C PHE A 61 -14.27 -24.82 18.39
N THR A 62 -15.24 -23.91 18.35
CA THR A 62 -16.48 -24.06 19.11
C THR A 62 -17.22 -25.33 18.67
N ALA A 63 -17.35 -25.56 17.36
CA ALA A 63 -17.97 -26.76 16.82
C ALA A 63 -17.22 -28.03 17.26
N TRP A 64 -15.88 -28.04 17.19
CA TRP A 64 -15.06 -29.18 17.61
C TRP A 64 -15.23 -29.51 19.09
N ILE A 65 -15.23 -28.49 19.96
CA ILE A 65 -15.42 -28.65 21.40
C ILE A 65 -16.82 -29.21 21.68
N LEU A 66 -17.87 -28.65 21.06
CA LEU A 66 -19.26 -29.11 21.24
C LEU A 66 -19.45 -30.56 20.76
N LEU A 67 -18.82 -30.93 19.64
CA LEU A 67 -18.84 -32.32 19.14
C LEU A 67 -18.16 -33.27 20.13
N ASN A 68 -17.00 -32.90 20.68
CA ASN A 68 -16.26 -33.74 21.63
C ASN A 68 -16.86 -33.78 23.04
N GLN A 69 -17.65 -32.77 23.45
CA GLN A 69 -18.39 -32.77 24.72
C GLN A 69 -19.66 -33.64 24.70
N GLY A 70 -19.85 -34.47 23.67
CA GLY A 70 -20.87 -35.52 23.69
C GLY A 70 -22.21 -35.14 23.09
N ALA A 71 -22.27 -34.11 22.25
CA ALA A 71 -23.51 -33.74 21.52
C ALA A 71 -24.10 -34.89 20.66
N PHE A 72 -23.30 -35.92 20.34
CA PHE A 72 -23.72 -37.11 19.57
C PHE A 72 -23.60 -38.45 20.32
N GLY A 73 -23.42 -38.44 21.65
CA GLY A 73 -23.47 -39.63 22.51
C GLY A 73 -22.14 -39.98 23.19
N GLU A 74 -22.22 -40.39 24.46
CA GLU A 74 -21.11 -40.60 25.42
C GLU A 74 -20.07 -41.68 25.04
N ARG A 75 -20.18 -42.33 23.88
CA ARG A 75 -19.36 -43.50 23.51
C ARG A 75 -18.25 -43.25 22.49
N ILE A 76 -18.16 -42.06 21.90
CA ILE A 76 -17.10 -41.74 20.93
C ILE A 76 -16.45 -40.41 21.31
N ILE A 77 -15.58 -40.45 22.33
CA ILE A 77 -14.69 -39.34 22.66
C ILE A 77 -13.51 -39.42 21.68
N PHE A 78 -13.56 -38.65 20.60
CA PHE A 78 -12.53 -38.65 19.55
C PHE A 78 -11.25 -37.91 20.01
N ASP A 79 -11.40 -36.83 20.77
CA ASP A 79 -10.30 -36.03 21.33
C ASP A 79 -10.62 -35.60 22.79
N PRO A 80 -10.22 -36.41 23.79
CA PRO A 80 -10.45 -36.09 25.20
C PRO A 80 -9.75 -34.79 25.60
N PHE A 81 -10.33 -34.05 26.54
CA PHE A 81 -9.65 -32.90 27.16
C PHE A 81 -8.30 -33.37 27.71
N PRO A 82 -7.15 -32.76 27.31
CA PRO A 82 -6.97 -31.38 26.84
C PRO A 82 -6.96 -31.12 25.31
N TYR A 83 -7.63 -31.93 24.48
CA TYR A 83 -7.71 -31.79 23.02
C TYR A 83 -6.35 -31.83 22.30
N GLY A 84 -5.65 -32.96 22.44
CA GLY A 84 -4.30 -33.14 21.89
C GLY A 84 -4.26 -33.11 20.37
N LEU A 85 -5.24 -33.70 19.69
CA LEU A 85 -5.29 -33.75 18.22
C LEU A 85 -5.57 -32.37 17.63
N LEU A 86 -6.54 -31.64 18.20
CA LEU A 86 -6.81 -30.25 17.80
C LEU A 86 -5.54 -29.41 17.93
N THR A 87 -4.88 -29.46 19.09
CA THR A 87 -3.68 -28.65 19.36
C THR A 87 -2.55 -28.96 18.38
N MET A 88 -2.34 -30.22 18.04
CA MET A 88 -1.33 -30.64 17.07
C MET A 88 -1.63 -30.10 15.66
N ILE A 89 -2.88 -30.24 15.19
CA ILE A 89 -3.29 -29.76 13.86
C ILE A 89 -3.16 -28.23 13.78
N VAL A 90 -3.64 -27.51 14.79
CA VAL A 90 -3.59 -26.05 14.86
C VAL A 90 -2.14 -25.54 14.90
N SER A 91 -1.26 -26.22 15.63
CA SER A 91 0.16 -25.85 15.68
C SER A 91 0.82 -25.97 14.31
N LEU A 92 0.53 -27.03 13.57
CA LEU A 92 1.02 -27.22 12.21
C LEU A 92 0.43 -26.17 11.25
N GLU A 93 -0.87 -25.91 11.34
CA GLU A 93 -1.55 -24.87 10.56
C GLU A 93 -0.93 -23.48 10.80
N ALA A 94 -0.66 -23.13 12.06
CA ALA A 94 -0.04 -21.87 12.44
C ALA A 94 1.38 -21.68 11.86
N ILE A 95 2.18 -22.75 11.80
CA ILE A 95 3.51 -22.72 11.17
C ILE A 95 3.40 -22.40 9.68
N PHE A 96 2.47 -23.05 8.96
CA PHE A 96 2.24 -22.77 7.55
C PHE A 96 1.74 -21.34 7.33
N LEU A 97 0.77 -20.88 8.13
CA LEU A 97 0.25 -19.52 8.05
C LEU A 97 1.33 -18.47 8.30
N SER A 98 2.13 -18.64 9.35
CA SER A 98 3.26 -17.75 9.64
C SER A 98 4.25 -17.68 8.48
N THR A 99 4.56 -18.82 7.88
CA THR A 99 5.45 -18.89 6.70
C THR A 99 4.85 -18.16 5.50
N PHE A 100 3.55 -18.35 5.20
CA PHE A 100 2.89 -17.64 4.10
C PHE A 100 2.82 -16.13 4.34
N VAL A 101 2.48 -15.72 5.56
CA VAL A 101 2.46 -14.31 5.97
C VAL A 101 3.85 -13.70 5.80
N MET A 102 4.91 -14.38 6.25
CA MET A 102 6.29 -13.90 6.10
C MET A 102 6.69 -13.75 4.62
N ILE A 103 6.32 -14.71 3.76
CA ILE A 103 6.59 -14.62 2.31
C ILE A 103 5.89 -13.40 1.71
N SER A 104 4.62 -13.16 2.05
CA SER A 104 3.92 -11.99 1.51
C SER A 104 4.47 -10.68 2.05
N GLN A 105 4.77 -10.62 3.36
CA GLN A 105 5.41 -9.46 3.97
C GLN A 105 6.73 -9.14 3.28
N ASN A 106 7.61 -10.13 3.06
CA ASN A 106 8.87 -9.93 2.36
C ASN A 106 8.65 -9.40 0.93
N ARG A 107 7.64 -9.90 0.23
CA ARG A 107 7.30 -9.42 -1.12
C ARG A 107 6.77 -7.99 -1.11
N ASP A 108 5.90 -7.64 -0.17
CA ASP A 108 5.35 -6.30 -0.07
C ASP A 108 6.45 -5.31 0.37
N THR A 109 7.34 -5.67 1.28
CA THR A 109 8.53 -4.88 1.63
C THR A 109 9.40 -4.61 0.40
N ARG A 110 9.67 -5.61 -0.44
CA ARG A 110 10.42 -5.39 -1.70
C ARG A 110 9.72 -4.39 -2.63
N ARG A 111 8.39 -4.45 -2.73
CA ARG A 111 7.60 -3.48 -3.53
C ARG A 111 7.66 -2.08 -2.92
N GLN A 112 7.57 -1.96 -1.59
CA GLN A 112 7.67 -0.68 -0.90
C GLN A 112 9.05 -0.05 -1.08
N ASN A 113 10.13 -0.84 -1.03
CA ASN A 113 11.48 -0.34 -1.27
C ASN A 113 11.63 0.26 -2.68
N VAL A 114 11.16 -0.46 -3.71
CA VAL A 114 11.21 0.06 -5.10
C VAL A 114 10.41 1.35 -5.23
N ARG A 115 9.23 1.43 -4.60
CA ARG A 115 8.43 2.67 -4.60
C ARG A 115 9.14 3.82 -3.90
N ALA A 116 9.75 3.55 -2.75
CA ALA A 116 10.51 4.55 -2.01
C ALA A 116 11.68 5.10 -2.84
N ASP A 117 12.38 4.25 -3.59
CA ASP A 117 13.46 4.67 -4.48
C ASP A 117 12.95 5.59 -5.62
N LEU A 118 11.81 5.24 -6.22
CA LEU A 118 11.17 6.04 -7.28
C LEU A 118 10.64 7.39 -6.76
N ASP A 119 10.03 7.38 -5.58
CA ASP A 119 9.54 8.58 -4.90
C ASP A 119 10.71 9.49 -4.55
N TYR A 120 11.84 8.93 -4.10
CA TYR A 120 13.07 9.67 -3.84
C TYR A 120 13.61 10.31 -5.12
N GLU A 121 13.73 9.58 -6.23
CA GLU A 121 14.20 10.13 -7.50
C GLU A 121 13.30 11.28 -7.99
N THR A 122 11.97 11.09 -7.88
CA THR A 122 10.98 12.09 -8.26
C THR A 122 11.09 13.35 -7.39
N ASN A 123 11.29 13.17 -6.08
CA ASN A 123 11.48 14.28 -5.14
C ASN A 123 12.74 15.08 -5.47
N VAL A 124 13.89 14.41 -5.65
CA VAL A 124 15.16 15.06 -6.02
C VAL A 124 15.02 15.81 -7.34
N ARG A 125 14.38 15.20 -8.35
CA ARG A 125 14.14 15.86 -9.63
C ARG A 125 13.28 17.11 -9.48
N SER A 126 12.25 17.05 -8.65
CA SER A 126 11.34 18.18 -8.38
C SER A 126 12.07 19.31 -7.63
N GLU A 127 12.95 18.98 -6.70
CA GLU A 127 13.79 19.94 -5.99
C GLU A 127 14.77 20.64 -6.94
N VAL A 128 15.48 19.88 -7.79
CA VAL A 128 16.40 20.44 -8.80
C VAL A 128 15.67 21.38 -9.76
N TRP A 129 14.49 20.97 -10.24
CA TRP A 129 13.66 21.79 -11.12
C TRP A 129 13.20 23.08 -10.43
N SER A 130 12.74 22.97 -9.18
CA SER A 130 12.30 24.12 -8.38
C SER A 130 13.44 25.10 -8.12
N ALA A 131 14.62 24.60 -7.77
CA ALA A 131 15.82 25.41 -7.58
C ALA A 131 16.27 26.07 -8.89
N HIS A 132 16.16 25.37 -10.03
CA HIS A 132 16.48 25.93 -11.34
C HIS A 132 15.54 27.08 -11.71
N ILE A 133 14.22 26.91 -11.53
CA ILE A 133 13.23 27.97 -11.76
C ILE A 133 13.45 29.14 -10.80
N GLY A 134 13.67 28.87 -9.51
CA GLY A 134 13.95 29.91 -8.51
C GLY A 134 15.14 30.79 -8.92
N ARG A 135 16.23 30.17 -9.38
CA ARG A 135 17.40 30.90 -9.91
C ARG A 135 17.08 31.72 -11.16
N GLN A 136 16.30 31.20 -12.11
CA GLN A 136 15.89 31.96 -13.30
C GLN A 136 15.01 33.17 -12.95
N LEU A 137 14.24 33.09 -11.88
CA LEU A 137 13.38 34.18 -11.38
C LEU A 137 14.11 35.14 -10.41
N GLY A 138 15.39 34.90 -10.11
CA GLY A 138 16.16 35.68 -9.14
C GLY A 138 15.72 35.49 -7.68
N ILE A 139 14.99 34.41 -7.39
CA ILE A 139 14.55 34.04 -6.04
C ILE A 139 15.72 33.32 -5.35
N ASP A 140 16.30 33.94 -4.33
CA ASP A 140 17.36 33.34 -3.52
C ASP A 140 16.79 32.23 -2.59
N PRO A 141 17.30 30.98 -2.65
CA PRO A 141 16.86 29.90 -1.78
C PRO A 141 16.96 30.23 -0.28
N VAL A 142 17.93 31.06 0.14
CA VAL A 142 18.13 31.45 1.54
C VAL A 142 16.95 32.27 2.06
N MET A 143 16.34 33.10 1.21
CA MET A 143 15.17 33.91 1.55
C MET A 143 13.92 33.06 1.73
N VAL A 144 13.76 32.00 0.94
CA VAL A 144 12.65 31.05 1.07
C VAL A 144 12.78 30.27 2.37
N GLU A 145 13.98 29.74 2.66
CA GLU A 145 14.26 28.99 3.89
C GLU A 145 13.99 29.85 5.14
N THR A 146 14.47 31.10 5.13
CA THR A 146 14.25 32.05 6.23
C THR A 146 12.76 32.31 6.43
N ARG A 147 11.98 32.41 5.35
CA ARG A 147 10.53 32.65 5.43
C ARG A 147 9.76 31.42 5.91
N VAL A 148 10.19 30.22 5.52
CA VAL A 148 9.64 28.95 6.01
C VAL A 148 9.92 28.79 7.50
N GLN A 149 11.16 29.01 7.95
CA GLN A 149 11.50 28.93 9.36
C GLN A 149 10.75 29.94 10.22
N GLU A 150 10.55 31.16 9.73
CA GLU A 150 9.72 32.16 10.41
C GLU A 150 8.26 31.70 10.55
N ILE A 151 7.66 31.12 9.50
CA ILE A 151 6.28 30.62 9.53
C ILE A 151 6.13 29.43 10.49
N LEU A 152 7.08 28.48 10.47
CA LEU A 152 7.07 27.33 11.37
C LEU A 152 7.20 27.78 12.83
N ARG A 153 8.17 28.66 13.11
CA ARG A 153 8.36 29.25 14.45
C ARG A 153 7.12 29.99 14.95
N ARG A 154 6.38 30.67 14.05
CA ARG A 154 5.12 31.35 14.39
C ARG A 154 3.97 30.38 14.65
N SER A 155 4.01 29.19 14.07
CA SER A 155 2.98 28.14 14.24
C SER A 155 3.23 27.31 15.50
N ASP A 156 4.49 27.15 15.91
CA ASP A 156 4.89 26.51 17.17
C ASP A 156 4.78 27.45 18.39
N ALA A 157 4.54 28.75 18.18
CA ALA A 157 4.26 29.68 19.27
C ALA A 157 2.82 29.45 19.79
N PRO A 158 2.61 29.18 21.09
CA PRO A 158 1.29 28.91 21.62
C PRO A 158 0.38 30.12 21.39
N SER A 159 -0.73 29.88 20.68
CA SER A 159 -1.83 30.83 20.51
C SER A 159 -2.28 31.34 21.89
N PRO A 160 -2.38 32.67 22.11
CA PRO A 160 -2.82 33.23 23.39
C PRO A 160 -4.27 32.88 23.74
#